data_AF-A0ABC8T0K3-F1
#
_entry.id   AF-A0ABC8T0K3-F1
#
_cell.length_a   1.000
_cell.length_b   1.000
_cell.length_c   1.000
_cell.angle_alpha   90.00
_cell.angle_beta   90.00
_cell.angle_gamma   90.00
#
_symmetry.space_group_name_H-M   'P 1'
#
loop_
_entity.id
_entity.type
_entity.pdbx_description
1 polymer ?
#
loop_
_entity_poly.entity_id
_entity_poly.type
_entity_poly.pdbx_seq_one_letter_code
_entity_poly.pdbx_strand_id
1 'polypeptide(L)'
;MLKRLKIYGIDAASGAAVSALNISAGDHILDLCAAPGAKLCMMVDVLDSLGSVTGVDVARHRLAACRTMLQKYGLGDCCRLFVADGTTFSLVPTRAHSDSQSGASAPQEKFDVYKEWKSRRPWKERKRAAKVRENGASQLVSRIQDPELIYYGRRSGVIGISRHELYQTVDSNELLHCGYDKVLVDAECTHDGSTRHIQKFEQWGWTTLQRRVLCAERTDDLTVLQLRLLTNGFRLLKLGGFLVYSTCSLTVSQNEDVVNQFLLQNASAKLLEIDAVKNWPCKSGRIPKTLRFDPSTSRTSGLFVAKFTKLAIQ
;
A
#
# COMPACT_ATOMS: atom_id res chain seq x y z
N MET A 1 28.91 7.60 -10.59
CA MET A 1 27.84 7.53 -11.59
C MET A 1 26.58 8.12 -10.95
N LEU A 2 26.27 9.41 -11.19
CA LEU A 2 25.05 10.04 -10.65
C LEU A 2 23.83 9.37 -11.29
N LYS A 3 23.02 8.63 -10.51
CA LYS A 3 21.69 8.18 -10.96
C LYS A 3 20.96 9.43 -11.47
N ARG A 4 20.52 9.44 -12.74
CA ARG A 4 19.63 10.49 -13.25
C ARG A 4 18.44 10.57 -12.30
N LEU A 5 18.37 11.63 -11.49
CA LEU A 5 17.21 11.93 -10.64
C LEU A 5 15.99 12.03 -11.53
N LYS A 6 15.14 11.01 -11.49
CA LYS A 6 13.89 11.00 -12.23
C LYS A 6 12.83 11.66 -11.37
N ILE A 7 12.52 12.91 -11.69
CA ILE A 7 11.52 13.69 -10.98
C ILE A 7 10.13 13.16 -11.34
N TYR A 8 9.40 12.67 -10.34
CA TYR A 8 7.97 12.41 -10.44
C TYR A 8 7.23 13.42 -9.55
N GLY A 9 6.24 14.10 -10.13
CA GLY A 9 5.46 15.11 -9.41
C GLY A 9 4.61 14.45 -8.32
N ILE A 10 4.93 14.77 -7.06
CA ILE A 10 4.16 14.38 -5.88
C ILE A 10 3.90 15.64 -5.05
N ASP A 11 2.70 15.73 -4.46
CA ASP A 11 2.40 16.80 -3.51
C ASP A 11 3.30 16.64 -2.28
N ALA A 12 3.86 17.74 -1.78
CA ALA A 12 4.85 17.69 -0.71
C ALA A 12 4.28 17.03 0.57
N ALA A 13 2.99 17.22 0.88
CA ALA A 13 2.36 16.54 2.01
C ALA A 13 2.36 15.01 1.82
N SER A 14 2.12 14.53 0.60
CA SER A 14 2.23 13.08 0.31
C SER A 14 3.66 12.55 0.49
N GLY A 15 4.67 13.38 0.22
CA GLY A 15 6.06 13.05 0.53
C GLY A 15 6.37 13.01 2.04
N ALA A 16 5.70 13.86 2.83
CA ALA A 16 5.80 13.83 4.28
C ALA A 16 5.27 12.52 4.88
N ALA A 17 4.17 11.97 4.34
CA ALA A 17 3.67 10.65 4.75
C ALA A 17 4.66 9.51 4.47
N VAL A 18 5.33 9.53 3.31
CA VAL A 18 6.39 8.55 3.00
C VAL A 18 7.60 8.74 3.92
N SER A 19 7.99 9.99 4.20
CA SER A 19 9.10 10.30 5.11
C SER A 19 8.81 9.83 6.55
N ALA A 20 7.54 9.89 6.98
CA ALA A 20 7.11 9.42 8.29
C ALA A 20 7.36 7.92 8.53
N LEU A 21 7.38 7.10 7.46
CA LEU A 21 7.69 5.66 7.55
C LEU A 21 9.11 5.41 8.04
N ASN A 22 10.04 6.36 7.87
CA ASN A 22 11.46 6.20 8.21
C ASN A 22 12.06 4.94 7.55
N ILE A 23 11.97 4.89 6.23
CA ILE A 23 12.42 3.76 5.40
C ILE A 23 13.94 3.64 5.46
N SER A 24 14.42 2.42 5.69
CA SER A 24 15.83 2.05 5.68
C SER A 24 16.12 1.01 4.59
N ALA A 25 17.35 0.97 4.10
CA ALA A 25 17.77 -0.06 3.14
C ALA A 25 17.54 -1.46 3.73
N GLY A 26 16.96 -2.36 2.94
CA GLY A 26 16.60 -3.72 3.36
C GLY A 26 15.17 -3.86 3.87
N ASP A 27 14.44 -2.77 4.14
CA ASP A 27 13.04 -2.84 4.56
C ASP A 27 12.15 -3.52 3.50
N HIS A 28 11.24 -4.36 3.98
CA HIS A 28 10.09 -4.84 3.23
C HIS A 28 8.88 -3.98 3.53
N ILE A 29 8.39 -3.29 2.49
CA ILE A 29 7.37 -2.25 2.60
C ILE A 29 6.09 -2.73 1.93
N LEU A 30 4.94 -2.51 2.59
CA LEU A 30 3.61 -2.71 2.03
C LEU A 30 2.92 -1.38 1.80
N ASP A 31 2.36 -1.17 0.61
CA ASP A 31 1.43 -0.10 0.30
C ASP A 31 0.06 -0.71 0.01
N LEU A 32 -0.89 -0.58 0.95
CA LEU A 32 -2.20 -1.24 0.85
C LEU A 32 -3.18 -0.55 -0.11
N CYS A 33 -2.87 0.68 -0.53
CA CYS A 33 -3.71 1.50 -1.41
C CYS A 33 -2.82 2.19 -2.45
N ALA A 34 -2.03 1.38 -3.16
CA ALA A 34 -0.86 1.84 -3.88
C ALA A 34 -1.16 2.72 -5.09
N ALA A 35 -2.32 2.58 -5.73
CA ALA A 35 -2.57 3.29 -6.96
C ALA A 35 -2.96 4.76 -6.69
N PRO A 36 -2.53 5.74 -7.52
CA PRO A 36 -1.90 5.59 -8.82
C PRO A 36 -0.38 5.35 -8.79
N GLY A 37 0.27 5.33 -7.62
CA GLY A 37 1.66 4.88 -7.45
C GLY A 37 2.68 5.94 -7.07
N ALA A 38 2.29 7.20 -6.81
CA ALA A 38 3.28 8.26 -6.56
C ALA A 38 4.04 8.05 -5.25
N LYS A 39 3.33 7.74 -4.16
CA LYS A 39 3.92 7.37 -2.88
C LYS A 39 4.73 6.07 -3.00
N LEU A 40 4.20 5.06 -3.70
CA LEU A 40 4.93 3.81 -3.99
C LEU A 40 6.26 4.06 -4.72
N CYS A 41 6.28 4.88 -5.77
CA CYS A 41 7.51 5.25 -6.47
C CYS A 41 8.50 5.92 -5.52
N MET A 42 8.03 6.80 -4.64
CA MET A 42 8.87 7.44 -3.61
C MET A 42 9.45 6.43 -2.62
N MET A 43 8.66 5.47 -2.17
CA MET A 43 9.15 4.41 -1.29
C MET A 43 10.24 3.57 -1.97
N VAL A 44 10.08 3.22 -3.24
CA VAL A 44 11.10 2.48 -3.99
C VAL A 44 12.38 3.30 -4.19
N ASP A 45 12.24 4.60 -4.48
CA ASP A 45 13.36 5.50 -4.69
C ASP A 45 14.20 5.67 -3.40
N VAL A 46 13.53 5.82 -2.25
CA VAL A 46 14.18 5.92 -0.92
C VAL A 46 14.83 4.61 -0.47
N LEU A 47 14.28 3.45 -0.84
CA LEU A 47 14.83 2.14 -0.48
C LEU A 47 16.18 1.83 -1.18
N ASP A 48 16.47 2.52 -2.28
CA ASP A 48 17.72 2.58 -3.06
C ASP A 48 18.27 1.27 -3.68
N SER A 49 17.97 0.07 -3.15
CA SER A 49 18.16 -1.22 -3.86
C SER A 49 17.92 -2.51 -3.06
N LEU A 50 18.00 -2.47 -1.74
CA LEU A 50 17.89 -3.65 -0.87
C LEU A 50 16.51 -3.67 -0.21
N GLY A 51 15.86 -4.84 -0.13
CA GLY A 51 14.48 -4.97 0.36
C GLY A 51 13.47 -5.05 -0.78
N SER A 52 12.18 -4.81 -0.48
CA SER A 52 11.12 -4.92 -1.48
C SER A 52 9.92 -4.04 -1.19
N VAL A 53 9.21 -3.60 -2.23
CA VAL A 53 7.93 -2.89 -2.08
C VAL A 53 6.79 -3.73 -2.67
N THR A 54 5.81 -4.09 -1.84
CA THR A 54 4.55 -4.71 -2.27
C THR A 54 3.50 -3.62 -2.39
N GLY A 55 2.96 -3.40 -3.59
CA GLY A 55 1.80 -2.51 -3.80
C GLY A 55 0.51 -3.30 -4.01
N VAL A 56 -0.56 -2.89 -3.34
CA VAL A 56 -1.88 -3.50 -3.42
C VAL A 56 -2.93 -2.44 -3.76
N ASP A 57 -3.85 -2.73 -4.66
CA ASP A 57 -5.02 -1.89 -4.91
C ASP A 57 -6.14 -2.71 -5.54
N VAL A 58 -7.39 -2.44 -5.17
CA VAL A 58 -8.57 -3.14 -5.72
C VAL A 58 -8.80 -2.78 -7.19
N ALA A 59 -8.43 -1.57 -7.61
CA ALA A 59 -8.67 -1.05 -8.94
C ALA A 59 -7.52 -1.39 -9.90
N ARG A 60 -7.65 -2.53 -10.59
CA ARG A 60 -6.70 -3.01 -11.61
C ARG A 60 -6.24 -1.93 -12.60
N HIS A 61 -7.15 -1.09 -13.08
CA HIS A 61 -6.82 -0.04 -14.06
C HIS A 61 -5.94 1.06 -13.46
N ARG A 62 -6.16 1.45 -12.19
CA ARG A 62 -5.29 2.39 -11.47
C ARG A 62 -3.92 1.77 -11.22
N LEU A 63 -3.88 0.49 -10.84
CA LEU A 63 -2.63 -0.24 -10.61
C LEU A 63 -1.82 -0.44 -11.91
N ALA A 64 -2.50 -0.53 -13.07
CA ALA A 64 -1.84 -0.51 -14.37
C ALA A 64 -1.15 0.85 -14.66
N ALA A 65 -1.71 1.97 -14.20
CA ALA A 65 -1.05 3.27 -14.26
C ALA A 65 0.18 3.33 -13.33
N CYS A 66 0.09 2.75 -12.13
CA CYS A 66 1.24 2.57 -11.23
C CYS A 66 2.37 1.79 -11.91
N ARG A 67 2.04 0.67 -12.57
CA ARG A 67 3.01 -0.10 -13.37
C ARG A 67 3.67 0.75 -14.46
N THR A 68 2.89 1.51 -15.23
CA THR A 68 3.42 2.39 -16.27
C THR A 68 4.40 3.42 -15.68
N MET A 69 4.09 3.96 -14.50
CA MET A 69 4.96 4.90 -13.81
C MET A 69 6.27 4.26 -13.33
N LEU A 70 6.20 3.07 -12.74
CA LEU A 70 7.39 2.29 -12.36
C LEU A 70 8.29 1.99 -13.56
N GLN A 71 7.69 1.63 -14.70
CA GLN A 71 8.43 1.37 -15.94
C GLN A 71 9.06 2.65 -16.51
N LYS A 72 8.27 3.73 -16.59
CA LYS A 72 8.74 5.06 -17.06
C LYS A 72 9.95 5.53 -16.25
N TYR A 73 9.89 5.39 -14.93
CA TYR A 73 10.96 5.80 -14.03
C TYR A 73 12.00 4.69 -13.75
N GLY A 74 11.84 3.49 -14.28
CA GLY A 74 12.78 2.39 -14.03
C GLY A 74 12.91 2.03 -12.54
N LEU A 75 11.85 2.26 -11.75
CA LEU A 75 11.77 2.03 -10.31
C LEU A 75 11.11 0.68 -9.97
N GLY A 76 10.93 -0.21 -10.94
CA GLY A 76 10.12 -1.40 -10.75
C GLY A 76 10.87 -2.62 -10.19
N ASP A 77 12.19 -2.55 -10.06
CA ASP A 77 13.03 -3.75 -9.94
C ASP A 77 12.85 -4.51 -8.61
N CYS A 78 12.63 -3.80 -7.50
CA CYS A 78 12.31 -4.39 -6.18
C CYS A 78 10.81 -4.37 -5.86
N CYS A 79 9.96 -4.04 -6.83
CA CYS A 79 8.52 -3.87 -6.62
C CYS A 79 7.72 -5.07 -7.13
N ARG A 80 6.61 -5.39 -6.45
CA ARG A 80 5.56 -6.31 -6.92
C ARG A 80 4.19 -5.70 -6.69
N LEU A 81 3.26 -5.90 -7.63
CA LEU A 81 1.92 -5.31 -7.58
C LEU A 81 0.84 -6.37 -7.63
N PHE A 82 -0.08 -6.32 -6.67
CA PHE A 82 -1.23 -7.21 -6.57
C PHE A 82 -2.54 -6.44 -6.70
N VAL A 83 -3.45 -6.98 -7.50
CA VAL A 83 -4.85 -6.55 -7.49
C VAL A 83 -5.57 -7.39 -6.44
N ALA A 84 -5.98 -6.75 -5.35
CA ALA A 84 -6.68 -7.39 -4.24
C ALA A 84 -7.43 -6.36 -3.40
N ASP A 85 -8.36 -6.82 -2.56
CA ASP A 85 -8.95 -6.01 -1.50
C ASP A 85 -7.94 -5.85 -0.35
N GLY A 86 -7.51 -4.61 -0.11
CA GLY A 86 -6.55 -4.28 0.96
C GLY A 86 -7.06 -4.61 2.36
N THR A 87 -8.37 -4.75 2.58
CA THR A 87 -8.95 -5.12 3.88
C THR A 87 -8.78 -6.60 4.21
N THR A 88 -8.53 -7.44 3.20
CA THR A 88 -8.41 -8.90 3.35
C THR A 88 -7.08 -9.46 2.83
N PHE A 89 -6.23 -8.61 2.23
CA PHE A 89 -4.90 -9.00 1.75
C PHE A 89 -4.07 -9.64 2.87
N SER A 90 -3.39 -10.76 2.56
CA SER A 90 -2.74 -11.61 3.57
C SER A 90 -1.32 -12.06 3.22
N LEU A 91 -0.77 -11.67 2.07
CA LEU A 91 0.55 -12.15 1.64
C LEU A 91 1.68 -11.44 2.37
N VAL A 92 2.67 -12.21 2.81
CA VAL A 92 3.88 -11.74 3.49
C VAL A 92 4.96 -11.27 2.51
N PRO A 93 5.98 -10.52 2.96
CA PRO A 93 7.12 -10.20 2.13
C PRO A 93 7.81 -11.46 1.60
N THR A 94 7.96 -11.55 0.28
CA THR A 94 8.88 -12.52 -0.32
C THR A 94 10.30 -12.01 -0.14
N ARG A 95 11.07 -12.69 0.70
CA ARG A 95 12.51 -12.44 0.88
C ARG A 95 13.25 -13.22 -0.19
N ALA A 96 14.21 -12.59 -0.87
CA ALA A 96 15.09 -13.36 -1.75
C ALA A 96 15.83 -14.38 -0.89
N HIS A 97 15.84 -15.65 -1.29
CA HIS A 97 16.75 -16.62 -0.68
C HIS A 97 18.16 -16.07 -0.83
N SER A 98 18.79 -15.68 0.29
CA SER A 98 20.23 -15.50 0.31
C SER A 98 20.84 -16.84 -0.07
N ASP A 99 21.73 -16.85 -1.05
CA ASP A 99 22.54 -18.01 -1.41
C ASP A 99 23.31 -18.48 -0.17
N SER A 100 22.74 -19.44 0.54
CA SER A 100 23.37 -20.19 1.62
C SER A 100 22.92 -21.64 1.49
N GLN A 101 23.78 -22.42 0.80
CA GLN A 101 24.17 -23.84 0.96
C GLN A 101 23.12 -24.82 1.52
N SER A 102 22.95 -26.07 1.09
CA SER A 102 23.80 -27.04 0.38
C SER A 102 22.96 -28.32 0.21
N GLY A 103 23.10 -29.02 -0.92
CA GLY A 103 22.93 -30.48 -1.04
C GLY A 103 21.69 -31.15 -0.44
N ALA A 104 20.61 -31.25 -1.22
CA ALA A 104 19.75 -32.43 -1.21
C ALA A 104 18.99 -32.49 -2.54
N SER A 105 19.43 -33.38 -3.43
CA SER A 105 18.72 -33.72 -4.66
C SER A 105 17.46 -34.52 -4.33
N ALA A 106 16.34 -33.82 -4.15
CA ALA A 106 15.01 -34.41 -4.23
C ALA A 106 14.46 -34.26 -5.66
N PRO A 107 13.56 -35.14 -6.13
CA PRO A 107 13.20 -35.25 -7.54
C PRO A 107 12.60 -33.96 -8.08
N GLN A 108 13.10 -33.51 -9.24
CA GLN A 108 12.56 -32.35 -9.96
C GLN A 108 11.15 -32.65 -10.48
N GLU A 109 10.14 -32.43 -9.66
CA GLU A 109 8.83 -32.08 -10.17
C GLU A 109 8.97 -30.71 -10.86
N LYS A 110 8.55 -30.63 -12.13
CA LYS A 110 8.51 -29.37 -12.91
C LYS A 110 7.45 -28.44 -12.31
N PHE A 111 7.73 -27.84 -11.18
CA PHE A 111 6.89 -26.77 -10.65
C PHE A 111 6.98 -25.55 -11.56
N ASP A 112 5.82 -24.96 -11.83
CA ASP A 112 5.68 -23.76 -12.67
C ASP A 112 6.18 -22.53 -11.88
N VAL A 113 7.50 -22.37 -11.82
CA VAL A 113 8.16 -21.27 -11.11
C VAL A 113 8.08 -19.96 -11.88
N TYR A 114 8.01 -18.84 -11.16
CA TYR A 114 8.01 -17.52 -11.77
C TYR A 114 9.36 -17.22 -12.44
N LYS A 115 9.30 -16.87 -13.73
CA LYS A 115 10.46 -16.42 -14.53
C LYS A 115 10.50 -14.89 -14.59
N GLU A 116 11.49 -14.31 -15.26
CA GLU A 116 11.54 -12.86 -15.46
C GLU A 116 10.24 -12.32 -16.09
N TRP A 117 9.73 -11.24 -15.50
CA TRP A 117 8.45 -10.67 -15.89
C TRP A 117 8.48 -10.17 -17.34
N LYS A 118 7.45 -10.50 -18.11
CA LYS A 118 7.25 -10.03 -19.49
C LYS A 118 5.95 -9.26 -19.60
N SER A 119 5.97 -8.17 -20.38
CA SER A 119 4.80 -7.30 -20.59
C SER A 119 3.65 -7.99 -21.33
N ARG A 120 3.95 -8.99 -22.16
CA ARG A 120 2.97 -9.83 -22.86
C ARG A 120 2.76 -11.13 -22.08
N ARG A 121 1.55 -11.29 -21.52
CA ARG A 121 1.11 -12.60 -20.99
C ARG A 121 1.09 -13.62 -22.14
N PRO A 122 1.66 -14.83 -21.96
CA PRO A 122 1.55 -15.91 -22.93
C PRO A 122 0.09 -16.15 -23.33
N TRP A 123 -0.15 -16.49 -24.61
CA TRP A 123 -1.49 -16.73 -25.16
C TRP A 123 -2.34 -17.69 -24.31
N LYS A 124 -1.72 -18.74 -23.74
CA LYS A 124 -2.38 -19.73 -22.87
C LYS A 124 -2.96 -19.10 -21.59
N GLU A 125 -2.24 -18.18 -20.95
CA GLU A 125 -2.73 -17.45 -19.76
C GLU A 125 -3.84 -16.48 -20.12
N ARG A 126 -3.74 -15.80 -21.27
CA ARG A 126 -4.80 -14.91 -21.77
C ARG A 126 -6.10 -15.68 -21.98
N LYS A 127 -6.02 -16.88 -22.57
CA LYS A 127 -7.17 -17.76 -22.80
C LYS A 127 -7.77 -18.27 -21.48
N ARG A 128 -6.93 -18.63 -20.49
CA ARG A 128 -7.39 -19.05 -19.16
C ARG A 128 -8.09 -17.91 -18.41
N ALA A 129 -7.52 -16.70 -18.42
CA ALA A 129 -8.12 -15.52 -17.80
C ALA A 129 -9.41 -15.07 -18.50
N ALA A 130 -9.49 -15.19 -19.83
CA ALA A 130 -10.72 -14.93 -20.58
C ALA A 130 -11.82 -15.93 -20.23
N LYS A 131 -11.50 -17.23 -20.14
CA LYS A 131 -12.44 -18.29 -19.75
C LYS A 131 -12.98 -18.12 -18.32
N VAL A 132 -12.15 -17.65 -17.38
CA VAL A 132 -12.59 -17.32 -16.01
C VAL A 132 -13.54 -16.12 -16.00
N ARG A 133 -13.32 -15.13 -16.87
CA ARG A 133 -14.22 -13.97 -17.01
C ARG A 133 -15.55 -14.34 -17.67
N GLU A 134 -15.54 -15.22 -18.67
CA GLU A 134 -16.76 -15.73 -19.33
C GLU A 134 -17.61 -16.60 -18.39
N ASN A 135 -16.99 -17.45 -17.59
CA ASN A 135 -17.69 -18.33 -16.65
C ASN A 135 -18.13 -17.64 -15.34
N GLY A 136 -17.65 -16.42 -15.06
CA GLY A 136 -17.89 -15.69 -13.81
C GLY A 136 -19.15 -14.83 -13.78
N ALA A 137 -19.94 -14.79 -14.87
CA ALA A 137 -21.12 -13.92 -14.96
C ALA A 137 -22.37 -14.45 -14.24
N SER A 138 -22.33 -15.64 -13.64
CA SER A 138 -23.54 -16.32 -13.11
C SER A 138 -23.46 -16.83 -11.66
N GLN A 139 -22.50 -16.40 -10.83
CA GLN A 139 -22.52 -16.76 -9.40
C GLN A 139 -22.25 -15.56 -8.47
N LEU A 140 -23.35 -15.01 -7.95
CA LEU A 140 -23.40 -14.13 -6.79
C LEU A 140 -23.20 -14.97 -5.52
N VAL A 141 -21.95 -15.34 -5.20
CA VAL A 141 -21.56 -15.93 -3.91
C VAL A 141 -20.17 -15.41 -3.51
N SER A 142 -20.06 -14.97 -2.27
CA SER A 142 -18.87 -14.49 -1.54
C SER A 142 -17.63 -15.36 -1.74
N ARG A 143 -16.75 -15.02 -2.69
CA ARG A 143 -15.45 -15.68 -2.85
C ARG A 143 -14.33 -14.65 -2.69
N ILE A 144 -13.57 -14.81 -1.61
CA ILE A 144 -12.23 -14.24 -1.46
C ILE A 144 -11.48 -14.60 -2.75
N GLN A 145 -11.26 -13.61 -3.61
CA GLN A 145 -10.46 -13.81 -4.81
C GLN A 145 -9.00 -13.71 -4.39
N ASP A 146 -8.21 -14.75 -4.69
CA ASP A 146 -6.77 -14.72 -4.48
C ASP A 146 -6.16 -13.44 -5.09
N PRO A 147 -5.23 -12.76 -4.40
CA PRO A 147 -4.58 -11.57 -4.93
C PRO A 147 -3.99 -11.80 -6.33
N GLU A 148 -4.38 -11.00 -7.33
CA GLU A 148 -3.84 -11.20 -8.68
C GLU A 148 -2.51 -10.46 -8.82
N LEU A 149 -1.40 -11.20 -8.97
CA LEU A 149 -0.10 -10.61 -9.30
C LEU A 149 -0.11 -10.08 -10.75
N ILE A 150 0.06 -8.76 -10.91
CA ILE A 150 0.05 -8.11 -12.24
C ILE A 150 1.41 -7.57 -12.70
N TYR A 151 2.34 -7.40 -11.76
CA TYR A 151 3.69 -6.89 -12.03
C TYR A 151 4.66 -7.37 -10.94
N TYR A 152 5.89 -7.67 -11.33
CA TYR A 152 7.00 -7.91 -10.41
C TYR A 152 8.33 -7.60 -11.11
N GLY A 153 9.26 -6.96 -10.39
CA GLY A 153 10.61 -6.68 -10.86
C GLY A 153 11.57 -7.86 -10.67
N ARG A 154 12.83 -7.73 -11.11
CA ARG A 154 13.78 -8.84 -11.00
C ARG A 154 14.20 -9.13 -9.57
N ARG A 155 14.31 -8.09 -8.75
CA ARG A 155 14.72 -8.14 -7.35
C ARG A 155 13.54 -8.05 -6.38
N SER A 156 12.32 -8.28 -6.86
CA SER A 156 11.13 -8.26 -6.00
C SER A 156 10.94 -9.56 -5.19
N GLY A 157 11.93 -10.47 -5.19
CA GLY A 157 11.84 -11.78 -4.54
C GLY A 157 10.93 -12.81 -5.23
N VAL A 158 10.24 -12.46 -6.32
CA VAL A 158 9.24 -13.35 -6.96
C VAL A 158 9.88 -14.33 -7.95
N ILE A 159 10.99 -13.97 -8.58
CA ILE A 159 11.63 -14.86 -9.57
C ILE A 159 12.21 -16.09 -8.85
N GLY A 160 11.94 -17.28 -9.39
CA GLY A 160 12.46 -18.55 -8.89
C GLY A 160 11.57 -19.27 -7.89
N ILE A 161 10.61 -18.58 -7.27
CA ILE A 161 9.65 -19.20 -6.34
C ILE A 161 8.44 -19.79 -7.05
N SER A 162 7.81 -20.78 -6.43
CA SER A 162 6.60 -21.41 -6.96
C SER A 162 5.34 -20.57 -6.66
N ARG A 163 4.26 -20.82 -7.40
CA ARG A 163 2.95 -20.21 -7.07
C ARG A 163 2.47 -20.61 -5.67
N HIS A 164 2.74 -21.82 -5.22
CA HIS A 164 2.35 -22.27 -3.89
C HIS A 164 3.06 -21.44 -2.81
N GLU A 165 4.38 -21.25 -2.94
CA GLU A 165 5.18 -20.42 -2.01
C GLU A 165 4.73 -18.96 -2.00
N LEU A 166 4.47 -18.36 -3.17
CA LEU A 166 4.07 -16.94 -3.23
C LEU A 166 2.74 -16.68 -2.50
N TYR A 167 1.82 -17.63 -2.59
CA TYR A 167 0.45 -17.51 -2.07
C TYR A 167 0.26 -18.19 -0.71
N GLN A 168 1.34 -18.66 -0.09
CA GLN A 168 1.28 -19.28 1.22
C GLN A 168 0.88 -18.24 2.27
N THR A 169 -0.18 -18.55 3.01
CA THR A 169 -0.60 -17.76 4.17
C THR A 169 0.19 -18.20 5.39
N VAL A 170 0.46 -17.23 6.26
CA VAL A 170 1.27 -17.41 7.46
C VAL A 170 0.41 -17.13 8.69
N ASP A 171 0.61 -17.91 9.75
CA ASP A 171 -0.10 -17.76 11.01
C ASP A 171 0.23 -16.44 11.71
N SER A 172 -0.68 -15.98 12.59
CA SER A 172 -0.55 -14.68 13.25
C SER A 172 0.73 -14.53 14.09
N ASN A 173 1.22 -15.61 14.70
CA ASN A 173 2.46 -15.59 15.48
C ASN A 173 3.70 -15.44 14.60
N GLU A 174 3.72 -16.10 13.45
CA GLU A 174 4.83 -15.99 12.50
C GLU A 174 4.87 -14.60 11.87
N LEU A 175 3.70 -13.98 11.59
CA LEU A 175 3.60 -12.61 11.07
C LEU A 175 4.31 -11.57 11.95
N LEU A 176 4.41 -11.82 13.26
CA LEU A 176 5.13 -10.95 14.19
C LEU A 176 6.63 -10.83 13.86
N HIS A 177 7.21 -11.84 13.21
CA HIS A 177 8.63 -11.89 12.85
C HIS A 177 8.88 -11.82 11.33
N CYS A 178 7.97 -12.38 10.52
CA CYS A 178 8.11 -12.45 9.08
C CYS A 178 7.29 -11.40 8.30
N GLY A 179 6.44 -10.62 8.98
CA GLY A 179 5.64 -9.55 8.38
C GLY A 179 6.46 -8.38 7.81
N TYR A 180 5.75 -7.35 7.37
CA TYR A 180 6.37 -6.16 6.77
C TYR A 180 7.05 -5.29 7.83
N ASP A 181 8.21 -4.74 7.49
CA ASP A 181 8.94 -3.78 8.30
C ASP A 181 8.22 -2.43 8.37
N LYS A 182 7.60 -2.06 7.24
CA LYS A 182 6.94 -0.78 7.01
C LYS A 182 5.61 -0.99 6.30
N VAL A 183 4.56 -0.32 6.74
CA VAL A 183 3.24 -0.40 6.10
C VAL A 183 2.69 1.01 5.88
N LEU A 184 2.30 1.34 4.65
CA LEU A 184 1.58 2.55 4.30
C LEU A 184 0.11 2.20 4.02
N VAL A 185 -0.79 2.93 4.69
CA VAL A 185 -2.22 2.92 4.45
C VAL A 185 -2.65 4.33 4.04
N ASP A 186 -2.48 4.65 2.76
CA ASP A 186 -3.00 5.88 2.15
C ASP A 186 -4.46 5.65 1.72
N ALA A 187 -5.37 5.74 2.69
CA ALA A 187 -6.72 5.23 2.52
C ALA A 187 -7.58 6.07 1.56
N GLU A 188 -8.50 5.39 0.87
CA GLU A 188 -9.57 6.07 0.14
C GLU A 188 -10.40 6.92 1.10
N CYS A 189 -10.70 8.15 0.68
CA CYS A 189 -11.41 9.14 1.50
C CYS A 189 -12.30 10.02 0.64
N THR A 190 -12.91 11.05 1.23
CA THR A 190 -13.74 12.05 0.52
C THR A 190 -12.95 13.00 -0.38
N HIS A 191 -11.62 13.07 -0.22
CA HIS A 191 -10.71 13.96 -0.97
C HIS A 191 -10.97 15.47 -0.82
N ASP A 192 -11.67 15.88 0.24
CA ASP A 192 -12.03 17.28 0.58
C ASP A 192 -10.83 18.15 1.00
N GLY A 193 -9.66 17.55 1.24
CA GLY A 193 -8.41 18.29 1.39
C GLY A 193 -7.61 18.43 0.09
N SER A 194 -7.91 17.65 -0.95
CA SER A 194 -7.09 17.62 -2.15
C SER A 194 -7.46 18.75 -3.12
N THR A 195 -6.61 19.77 -3.24
CA THR A 195 -6.80 20.91 -4.18
C THR A 195 -7.05 20.44 -5.62
N ARG A 196 -6.27 19.45 -6.10
CA ARG A 196 -6.45 18.86 -7.43
C ARG A 196 -7.80 18.17 -7.63
N HIS A 197 -8.35 17.52 -6.60
CA HIS A 197 -9.67 16.89 -6.68
C HIS A 197 -10.77 17.94 -6.58
N ILE A 198 -10.56 18.97 -5.75
CA ILE A 198 -11.48 20.12 -5.65
C ILE A 198 -11.63 20.82 -6.99
N GLN A 199 -10.52 21.13 -7.67
CA GLN A 199 -10.55 21.73 -9.01
C GLN A 199 -11.27 20.87 -10.05
N LYS A 200 -11.22 19.54 -9.93
CA LYS A 200 -11.97 18.65 -10.82
C LYS A 200 -13.48 18.75 -10.60
N PHE A 201 -13.96 19.15 -9.42
CA PHE A 201 -15.40 19.32 -9.18
C PHE A 201 -16.00 20.48 -9.95
N GLU A 202 -15.21 21.51 -10.30
CA GLU A 202 -15.67 22.55 -11.25
C GLU A 202 -16.07 21.94 -12.60
N GLN A 203 -15.39 20.87 -13.01
CA GLN A 203 -15.67 20.16 -14.26
C GLN A 203 -16.72 19.04 -14.10
N TRP A 204 -16.80 18.42 -12.92
CA TRP A 204 -17.64 17.23 -12.66
C TRP A 204 -19.05 17.54 -12.15
N GLY A 205 -19.32 18.80 -11.79
CA GLY A 205 -20.64 19.29 -11.36
C GLY A 205 -21.01 18.95 -9.91
N TRP A 206 -22.01 19.69 -9.40
CA TRP A 206 -22.48 19.64 -8.00
C TRP A 206 -23.04 18.28 -7.56
N THR A 207 -23.64 17.51 -8.46
CA THR A 207 -24.13 16.16 -8.17
C THR A 207 -22.99 15.20 -7.79
N THR A 208 -21.82 15.34 -8.42
CA THR A 208 -20.64 14.54 -8.09
C THR A 208 -20.04 14.95 -6.75
N LEU A 209 -20.03 16.25 -6.44
CA LEU A 209 -19.58 16.79 -5.15
C LEU A 209 -20.49 16.33 -4.01
N GLN A 210 -21.82 16.47 -4.16
CA GLN A 210 -22.79 16.03 -3.16
C GLN A 210 -22.63 14.54 -2.85
N ARG A 211 -22.54 13.70 -3.89
CA ARG A 211 -22.37 12.25 -3.73
C ARG A 211 -21.02 11.84 -3.12
N ARG A 212 -19.92 12.53 -3.44
CA ARG A 212 -18.57 12.14 -3.01
C ARG A 212 -18.12 12.74 -1.68
N VAL A 213 -18.65 13.91 -1.32
CA VAL A 213 -18.17 14.69 -0.16
C VAL A 213 -19.28 14.90 0.89
N LEU A 214 -20.53 15.11 0.47
CA LEU A 214 -21.63 15.51 1.37
C LEU A 214 -22.60 14.37 1.74
N CYS A 215 -22.41 13.17 1.19
CA CYS A 215 -23.27 12.02 1.45
C CYS A 215 -22.86 11.33 2.76
N ALA A 216 -23.72 11.40 3.78
CA ALA A 216 -23.46 10.82 5.11
C ALA A 216 -23.31 9.30 5.08
N GLU A 217 -24.22 8.58 4.39
CA GLU A 217 -24.18 7.11 4.26
C GLU A 217 -22.84 6.61 3.68
N ARG A 218 -22.36 7.27 2.62
CA ARG A 218 -21.04 6.97 2.04
C ARG A 218 -19.90 7.25 3.02
N THR A 219 -20.05 8.28 3.86
CA THR A 219 -19.01 8.65 4.83
C THR A 219 -18.88 7.58 5.91
N ASP A 220 -19.99 6.99 6.37
CA ASP A 220 -19.98 5.87 7.31
C ASP A 220 -19.34 4.61 6.68
N ASP A 221 -19.66 4.31 5.43
CA ASP A 221 -18.99 3.22 4.70
C ASP A 221 -17.49 3.44 4.55
N LEU A 222 -17.07 4.69 4.34
CA LEU A 222 -15.66 5.06 4.20
C LEU A 222 -14.88 4.94 5.52
N THR A 223 -15.42 5.38 6.65
CA THR A 223 -14.73 5.24 7.95
C THR A 223 -14.58 3.77 8.33
N VAL A 224 -15.59 2.94 8.07
CA VAL A 224 -15.52 1.49 8.26
C VAL A 224 -14.46 0.86 7.35
N LEU A 225 -14.41 1.24 6.07
CA LEU A 225 -13.38 0.79 5.13
C LEU A 225 -11.97 1.20 5.60
N GLN A 226 -11.80 2.46 6.00
CA GLN A 226 -10.53 3.02 6.48
C GLN A 226 -10.03 2.29 7.73
N LEU A 227 -10.92 2.03 8.69
CA LEU A 227 -10.59 1.25 9.88
C LEU A 227 -10.19 -0.18 9.52
N ARG A 228 -10.90 -0.84 8.60
CA ARG A 228 -10.55 -2.20 8.15
C ARG A 228 -9.21 -2.25 7.43
N LEU A 229 -8.90 -1.26 6.60
CA LEU A 229 -7.60 -1.12 5.93
C LEU A 229 -6.47 -0.91 6.95
N LEU A 230 -6.67 0.00 7.91
CA LEU A 230 -5.72 0.29 8.97
C LEU A 230 -5.45 -0.95 9.84
N THR A 231 -6.51 -1.64 10.27
CA THR A 231 -6.42 -2.88 11.05
C THR A 231 -5.71 -3.99 10.28
N ASN A 232 -6.02 -4.22 9.00
CA ASN A 232 -5.34 -5.25 8.21
C ASN A 232 -3.86 -4.89 7.94
N GLY A 233 -3.57 -3.62 7.66
CA GLY A 233 -2.19 -3.14 7.54
C GLY A 233 -1.40 -3.36 8.82
N PHE A 234 -2.00 -3.07 9.97
CA PHE A 234 -1.37 -3.30 11.26
C PHE A 234 -1.19 -4.79 11.57
N ARG A 235 -2.14 -5.65 11.18
CA ARG A 235 -2.00 -7.12 11.28
C ARG A 235 -0.75 -7.62 10.54
N LEU A 236 -0.51 -7.13 9.33
CA LEU A 236 0.63 -7.49 8.48
C LEU A 236 1.97 -6.86 8.88
N LEU A 237 1.95 -5.91 9.82
CA LEU A 237 3.15 -5.27 10.35
C LEU A 237 3.86 -6.21 11.35
N LYS A 238 5.18 -6.36 11.22
CA LYS A 238 5.99 -7.10 12.19
C LYS A 238 6.13 -6.35 13.52
N LEU A 239 6.57 -7.03 14.58
CA LEU A 239 6.91 -6.39 15.85
C LEU A 239 8.01 -5.33 15.67
N GLY A 240 7.81 -4.16 16.28
CA GLY A 240 8.70 -3.01 16.16
C GLY A 240 8.67 -2.32 14.78
N GLY A 241 7.87 -2.80 13.82
CA GLY A 241 7.67 -2.15 12.53
C GLY A 241 6.96 -0.80 12.66
N PHE A 242 6.95 -0.02 11.57
CA PHE A 242 6.22 1.24 11.49
C PHE A 242 5.07 1.19 10.48
N LEU A 243 3.90 1.62 10.90
CA LEU A 243 2.76 1.85 10.03
C LEU A 243 2.46 3.34 9.95
N VAL A 244 2.24 3.86 8.74
CA VAL A 244 1.71 5.20 8.53
C VAL A 244 0.32 5.10 7.92
N TYR A 245 -0.64 5.73 8.57
CA TYR A 245 -1.98 5.97 8.05
C TYR A 245 -2.05 7.40 7.53
N SER A 246 -2.58 7.59 6.32
CA SER A 246 -2.82 8.91 5.76
C SER A 246 -4.12 8.98 4.97
N THR A 247 -4.72 10.16 4.96
CA THR A 247 -5.85 10.50 4.07
C THR A 247 -5.64 11.90 3.52
N CYS A 248 -6.24 12.21 2.35
CA CYS A 248 -6.35 13.57 1.84
C CYS A 248 -7.70 14.23 2.20
N SER A 249 -8.27 13.86 3.34
CA SER A 249 -9.49 14.45 3.90
C SER A 249 -9.16 15.40 5.04
N LEU A 250 -9.92 16.49 5.16
CA LEU A 250 -9.87 17.39 6.32
C LEU A 250 -10.86 16.96 7.41
N THR A 251 -11.86 16.14 7.07
CA THR A 251 -12.88 15.62 7.98
C THR A 251 -12.27 14.87 9.17
N VAL A 252 -12.79 15.14 10.38
CA VAL A 252 -12.30 14.52 11.63
C VAL A 252 -12.70 13.05 11.74
N SER A 253 -13.92 12.71 11.29
CA SER A 253 -14.44 11.34 11.35
C SER A 253 -13.63 10.33 10.54
N GLN A 254 -13.00 10.76 9.45
CA GLN A 254 -12.11 9.92 8.63
C GLN A 254 -10.66 9.90 9.13
N ASN A 255 -10.33 10.72 10.13
CA ASN A 255 -8.96 10.91 10.60
C ASN A 255 -8.86 10.52 12.07
N GLU A 256 -9.05 11.48 12.98
CA GLU A 256 -8.87 11.25 14.40
C GLU A 256 -9.83 10.19 14.96
N ASP A 257 -11.08 10.13 14.49
CA ASP A 257 -12.05 9.15 15.01
C ASP A 257 -11.67 7.72 14.59
N VAL A 258 -11.21 7.52 13.34
CA VAL A 258 -10.67 6.23 12.87
C VAL A 258 -9.43 5.84 13.68
N VAL A 259 -8.52 6.78 13.93
CA VAL A 259 -7.30 6.52 14.73
C VAL A 259 -7.66 6.15 16.17
N ASN A 260 -8.58 6.87 16.80
CA ASN A 260 -9.04 6.59 18.15
C ASN A 260 -9.70 5.22 18.24
N GLN A 261 -10.62 4.91 17.31
CA GLN A 261 -11.28 3.61 17.27
C GLN A 261 -10.29 2.47 17.05
N PHE A 262 -9.31 2.66 16.17
CA PHE A 262 -8.25 1.68 15.94
C PHE A 262 -7.41 1.43 17.21
N LEU A 263 -6.99 2.48 17.91
CA LEU A 263 -6.21 2.36 19.15
C LEU A 263 -7.00 1.66 20.26
N LEU A 264 -8.30 1.91 20.38
CA LEU A 264 -9.17 1.20 21.33
C LEU A 264 -9.28 -0.30 21.04
N GLN A 265 -9.23 -0.69 19.76
CA GLN A 265 -9.35 -2.08 19.32
C GLN A 265 -8.02 -2.85 19.30
N ASN A 266 -6.89 -2.16 19.36
CA ASN A 266 -5.56 -2.75 19.16
C ASN A 266 -4.60 -2.35 20.29
N ALA A 267 -4.62 -3.11 21.39
CA ALA A 267 -3.78 -2.83 22.57
C ALA A 267 -2.26 -2.85 22.29
N SER A 268 -1.81 -3.59 21.27
CA SER A 268 -0.40 -3.61 20.85
C SER A 268 0.02 -2.40 20.00
N ALA A 269 -0.92 -1.55 19.59
CA ALA A 269 -0.64 -0.38 18.78
C ALA A 269 -0.25 0.82 19.66
N LYS A 270 0.88 1.46 19.34
CA LYS A 270 1.30 2.70 19.97
C LYS A 270 1.47 3.80 18.93
N LEU A 271 0.78 4.92 19.16
CA LEU A 271 0.95 6.14 18.37
C LEU A 271 2.29 6.82 18.70
N LEU A 272 3.06 7.16 17.66
CA LEU A 272 4.41 7.73 17.74
C LEU A 272 4.45 9.15 17.19
N GLU A 273 5.35 9.96 17.76
CA GLU A 273 5.72 11.25 17.18
C GLU A 273 6.39 11.07 15.82
N ILE A 274 6.21 12.05 14.93
CA ILE A 274 6.74 12.01 13.57
C ILE A 274 7.92 12.99 13.47
N ASP A 275 9.08 12.57 13.95
CA ASP A 275 10.28 13.42 14.01
C ASP A 275 10.77 13.89 12.63
N ALA A 276 10.68 13.01 11.63
CA ALA A 276 11.14 13.27 10.27
C ALA A 276 10.48 14.49 9.61
N VAL A 277 9.35 14.97 10.17
CA VAL A 277 8.60 16.09 9.62
C VAL A 277 8.41 17.24 10.62
N LYS A 278 9.15 17.26 11.73
CA LYS A 278 9.08 18.36 12.72
C LYS A 278 9.34 19.74 12.12
N ASN A 279 10.19 19.81 11.09
CA ASN A 279 10.53 21.06 10.39
C ASN A 279 9.61 21.38 9.21
N TRP A 280 8.58 20.55 8.95
CA TRP A 280 7.64 20.80 7.88
C TRP A 280 6.59 21.83 8.34
N PRO A 281 6.08 22.66 7.42
CA PRO A 281 5.06 23.67 7.74
C PRO A 281 3.68 23.03 7.96
N CYS A 282 3.52 22.15 8.95
CA CYS A 282 2.29 21.46 9.27
C CYS A 282 1.74 21.83 10.66
N LYS A 283 0.46 21.55 10.89
CA LYS A 283 -0.19 21.67 12.21
C LYS A 283 -0.27 20.32 12.90
N SER A 284 -0.34 20.31 14.22
CA SER A 284 -0.78 19.13 14.96
C SER A 284 -2.25 18.83 14.65
N GLY A 285 -2.60 17.54 14.61
CA GLY A 285 -4.00 17.10 14.54
C GLY A 285 -4.75 17.31 15.85
N ARG A 286 -6.04 16.91 15.89
CA ARG A 286 -6.86 17.04 17.11
C ARG A 286 -6.50 16.03 18.19
N ILE A 287 -5.69 15.03 17.84
CA ILE A 287 -5.07 14.11 18.79
C ILE A 287 -3.54 14.30 18.77
N PRO A 288 -2.86 14.24 19.93
CA PRO A 288 -1.40 14.39 19.99
C PRO A 288 -0.69 13.40 19.06
N LYS A 289 0.53 13.75 18.60
CA LYS A 289 1.37 12.92 17.70
C LYS A 289 0.84 12.70 16.28
N THR A 290 -0.24 13.37 15.91
CA THR A 290 -0.75 13.37 14.52
C THR A 290 -0.54 14.71 13.86
N LEU A 291 -0.50 14.70 12.53
CA LEU A 291 -0.18 15.88 11.75
C LEU A 291 -1.25 16.16 10.69
N ARG A 292 -1.47 17.45 10.45
CA ARG A 292 -2.35 17.98 9.41
C ARG A 292 -1.60 18.98 8.54
N PHE A 293 -1.68 18.74 7.24
CA PHE A 293 -1.27 19.63 6.17
C PHE A 293 -2.52 20.30 5.62
N ASP A 294 -2.40 21.57 5.23
CA ASP A 294 -3.50 22.34 4.67
C ASP A 294 -2.97 23.49 3.79
N PRO A 295 -3.75 23.99 2.82
CA PRO A 295 -3.28 25.04 1.91
C PRO A 295 -2.81 26.33 2.59
N SER A 296 -3.38 26.68 3.76
CA SER A 296 -3.06 27.91 4.47
C SER A 296 -1.72 27.82 5.22
N THR A 297 -1.38 26.65 5.74
CA THR A 297 -0.17 26.44 6.57
C THR A 297 0.97 25.89 5.76
N SER A 298 0.75 24.75 5.11
CA SER A 298 1.82 24.03 4.40
C SER A 298 2.00 24.50 2.97
N ARG A 299 1.06 25.30 2.43
CA ARG A 299 1.00 25.62 0.99
C ARG A 299 0.96 24.35 0.11
N THR A 300 0.37 23.28 0.64
CA THR A 300 0.19 21.98 -0.03
C THR A 300 -1.30 21.64 -0.13
N SER A 301 -1.61 20.52 -0.76
CA SER A 301 -2.90 19.87 -0.54
C SER A 301 -3.07 19.48 0.94
N GLY A 302 -4.33 19.35 1.34
CA GLY A 302 -4.71 18.82 2.65
C GLY A 302 -4.33 17.34 2.80
N LEU A 303 -3.71 17.01 3.92
CA LEU A 303 -3.34 15.64 4.27
C LEU A 303 -3.34 15.45 5.78
N PHE A 304 -3.83 14.32 6.25
CA PHE A 304 -3.66 13.85 7.62
C PHE A 304 -2.64 12.72 7.67
N VAL A 305 -1.81 12.68 8.71
CA VAL A 305 -0.79 11.63 8.90
C VAL A 305 -0.75 11.19 10.36
N ALA A 306 -0.84 9.87 10.58
CA ALA A 306 -0.66 9.22 11.88
C ALA A 306 0.35 8.07 11.75
N LYS A 307 1.28 7.96 12.72
CA LYS A 307 2.33 6.94 12.73
C LYS A 307 2.18 6.01 13.94
N PHE A 308 2.24 4.71 13.69
CA PHE A 308 2.11 3.67 14.70
C PHE A 308 3.32 2.74 14.71
N THR A 309 3.56 2.11 15.85
CA THR A 309 4.41 0.92 15.97
C THR A 309 3.67 -0.21 16.66
N LYS A 310 4.05 -1.45 16.36
CA LYS A 310 3.52 -2.66 17.01
C LYS A 310 4.43 -3.08 18.14
N LEU A 311 3.89 -3.12 19.35
CA LEU A 311 4.57 -3.58 20.56
C LEU A 311 4.28 -5.06 20.81
N ALA A 312 5.21 -5.73 21.49
CA ALA A 312 4.91 -7.01 22.12
C ALA A 312 3.97 -6.76 23.31
N ILE A 313 2.84 -7.45 23.36
CA ILE A 313 1.99 -7.46 24.56
C ILE A 313 2.69 -8.38 25.55
N GLN A 314 3.05 -7.84 26.72
CA GLN A 314 3.57 -8.61 27.85
C GLN A 314 2.42 -9.26 28.61
#